data_AF-A0A8J4R7E5-F1
#
_entry.id   AF-A0A8J4R7E5-F1
#
_cell.length_a   1.000
_cell.length_b   1.000
_cell.length_c   1.000
_cell.angle_alpha   90.00
_cell.angle_beta   90.00
_cell.angle_gamma   90.00
#
_symmetry.space_group_name_H-M   'P 1'
#
loop_
_entity.id
_entity.type
_entity.pdbx_description
1 polymer ?
#
loop_
_entity_poly.entity_id
_entity_poly.type
_entity_poly.pdbx_seq_one_letter_code
_entity_poly.pdbx_strand_id
1 'polypeptide(L)'
;MGRLRAGESLYKPPPLPQVVRFKPNTDPKTKSPPSRPRTKRPRLNLYKRKTQQRKQEDQNEERNVDVTMTTSFEDEMEEETNTNNNNNNDDVVTVAAGAIAADVSGEYTGPLSLLRKFPNNSSAIANSNNLNQLAPATRELYAKTAESLKKLLVSELSSWSGDVETMVASANRAFETLDWLQPDCTEFYDAVRDLLSRRAQLSSLETELRTHQNEEESDAGNFQARSKEALEALARSEAEYKKAGERVSCLKSRVSEIRVVLKKLEDESKREEVMLVDRKREWDQCIESHLALKKEEKELAEQMEEKQKIIKKIKRLRDEAEAGVQGSIKALSSLC
;
A
#
# COMPACT_ATOMS: atom_id res chain seq x y z
N MET A 1 38.34 -63.43 -38.27
CA MET A 1 38.99 -62.58 -37.23
C MET A 1 39.33 -61.23 -37.85
N GLY A 2 38.49 -60.22 -37.63
CA GLY A 2 38.72 -58.84 -38.01
C GLY A 2 37.76 -57.96 -37.21
N ARG A 3 38.27 -57.14 -36.30
CA ARG A 3 37.48 -56.38 -35.32
C ARG A 3 36.85 -55.15 -35.96
N LEU A 4 35.52 -55.03 -35.90
CA LEU A 4 34.81 -53.78 -36.20
C LEU A 4 34.67 -52.98 -34.90
N ARG A 5 35.10 -51.71 -34.93
CA ARG A 5 34.95 -50.76 -33.83
C ARG A 5 33.53 -50.19 -33.84
N ALA A 6 32.90 -50.21 -32.68
CA ALA A 6 31.67 -49.50 -32.41
C ALA A 6 31.95 -48.04 -32.02
N GLY A 7 31.11 -47.13 -32.47
CA GLY A 7 30.92 -45.81 -31.85
C GLY A 7 31.43 -44.61 -32.65
N GLU A 8 30.66 -44.17 -33.64
CA GLU A 8 30.64 -42.75 -34.04
C GLU A 8 29.18 -42.27 -34.10
N SER A 9 28.77 -41.60 -33.03
CA SER A 9 27.52 -40.87 -32.92
C SER A 9 27.60 -39.61 -33.78
N LEU A 10 26.81 -39.57 -34.84
CA LEU A 10 26.72 -38.47 -35.81
C LEU A 10 25.77 -37.36 -35.33
N TYR A 11 25.97 -36.88 -34.10
CA TYR A 11 25.27 -35.71 -33.57
C TYR A 11 26.25 -34.81 -32.82
N LYS A 12 26.67 -33.72 -33.47
CA LYS A 12 27.33 -32.59 -32.81
C LYS A 12 26.24 -31.54 -32.51
N PRO A 13 25.93 -31.24 -31.24
CA PRO A 13 25.03 -30.14 -30.93
C PRO A 13 25.68 -28.80 -31.31
N PRO A 14 24.89 -27.80 -31.73
CA PRO A 14 25.41 -26.48 -32.07
C PRO A 14 25.98 -25.76 -30.84
N PRO A 15 27.00 -24.91 -31.01
CA PRO A 15 27.61 -24.19 -29.89
C PRO A 15 26.64 -23.16 -29.32
N LEU A 16 26.54 -23.14 -27.99
CA LEU A 16 25.79 -22.11 -27.26
C LEU A 16 26.40 -20.72 -27.50
N PRO A 17 25.59 -19.66 -27.62
CA PRO A 17 26.10 -18.30 -27.78
C PRO A 17 26.94 -17.89 -26.58
N GLN A 18 28.14 -17.38 -26.87
CA GLN A 18 29.05 -16.83 -25.86
C GLN A 18 28.39 -15.63 -25.18
N VAL A 19 28.23 -15.71 -23.86
CA VAL A 19 27.86 -14.58 -23.02
C VAL A 19 28.97 -13.54 -23.11
N VAL A 20 28.68 -12.43 -23.80
CA VAL A 20 29.49 -11.22 -23.80
C VAL A 20 29.54 -10.71 -22.36
N ARG A 21 30.66 -10.97 -21.67
CA ARG A 21 30.97 -10.34 -20.38
C ARG A 21 31.18 -8.84 -20.62
N PHE A 22 30.15 -8.05 -20.30
CA PHE A 22 30.33 -6.64 -20.03
C PHE A 22 31.30 -6.48 -18.85
N LYS A 23 32.44 -5.83 -19.10
CA LYS A 23 33.32 -5.33 -18.05
C LYS A 23 32.78 -3.96 -17.59
N PRO A 24 32.36 -3.78 -16.33
CA PRO A 24 32.22 -2.44 -15.79
C PRO A 24 33.62 -1.95 -15.38
N ASN A 25 34.09 -0.93 -16.09
CA ASN A 25 35.12 -0.03 -15.59
C ASN A 25 34.47 0.85 -14.52
N THR A 26 34.86 0.72 -13.26
CA THR A 26 34.89 1.83 -12.30
C THR A 26 35.55 1.41 -10.99
N ASP A 27 36.59 2.15 -10.63
CA ASP A 27 36.93 2.51 -9.27
C ASP A 27 37.52 3.93 -9.35
N PRO A 28 37.34 4.83 -8.35
CA PRO A 28 37.64 4.45 -6.98
C PRO A 28 36.78 5.08 -5.86
N LYS A 29 36.89 4.45 -4.68
CA LYS A 29 36.71 5.00 -3.32
C LYS A 29 35.27 5.28 -2.86
N THR A 30 34.71 4.33 -2.12
CA THR A 30 33.93 4.63 -0.90
C THR A 30 34.21 3.59 0.20
N LYS A 31 34.43 4.08 1.42
CA LYS A 31 34.76 3.28 2.61
C LYS A 31 33.56 2.41 3.01
N SER A 32 33.76 1.10 3.13
CA SER A 32 32.75 0.17 3.65
C SER A 32 32.77 0.13 5.19
N PRO A 33 31.61 0.13 5.87
CA PRO A 33 31.49 -0.06 7.33
C PRO A 33 31.60 -1.55 7.73
N PRO A 34 31.89 -1.85 9.02
CA PRO A 34 32.30 -3.18 9.44
C PRO A 34 31.16 -4.21 9.42
N SER A 35 31.53 -5.43 9.03
CA SER A 35 30.70 -6.63 8.92
C SER A 35 30.18 -7.14 10.27
N ARG A 36 28.86 -7.31 10.35
CA ARG A 36 28.12 -7.95 11.46
C ARG A 36 28.34 -9.48 11.43
N PRO A 37 28.59 -10.16 12.57
CA PRO A 37 28.79 -11.61 12.57
C PRO A 37 27.48 -12.35 12.33
N ARG A 38 27.52 -13.33 11.43
CA ARG A 38 26.39 -14.13 10.97
C ARG A 38 26.18 -15.31 11.94
N THR A 39 25.08 -15.30 12.69
CA THR A 39 24.67 -16.39 13.57
C THR A 39 24.35 -17.64 12.73
N LYS A 40 25.06 -18.75 12.99
CA LYS A 40 24.79 -20.05 12.37
C LYS A 40 23.48 -20.62 12.94
N ARG A 41 22.47 -20.85 12.10
CA ARG A 41 21.29 -21.67 12.45
C ARG A 41 21.61 -23.16 12.27
N PRO A 42 21.20 -24.05 13.18
CA PRO A 42 21.38 -25.49 13.03
C PRO A 42 20.40 -26.05 11.99
N ARG A 43 20.88 -27.02 11.19
CA ARG A 43 20.08 -27.79 10.25
C ARG A 43 19.20 -28.77 11.03
N LEU A 44 17.88 -28.61 10.96
CA LEU A 44 16.92 -29.60 11.43
C LEU A 44 16.57 -30.56 10.28
N ASN A 45 16.74 -31.85 10.54
CA ASN A 45 16.41 -32.95 9.65
C ASN A 45 14.88 -33.07 9.46
N LEU A 46 14.40 -33.14 8.22
CA LEU A 46 13.00 -33.48 7.90
C LEU A 46 12.91 -34.70 6.97
N TYR A 47 13.55 -35.80 7.37
CA TYR A 47 13.16 -37.14 6.93
C TYR A 47 12.00 -37.59 7.82
N LYS A 48 10.75 -37.46 7.33
CA LYS A 48 9.54 -38.21 7.72
C LYS A 48 8.29 -37.55 7.12
N ARG A 49 8.07 -37.72 5.81
CA ARG A 49 6.77 -37.40 5.18
C ARG A 49 6.52 -38.24 3.92
N LYS A 50 6.80 -39.55 3.99
CA LYS A 50 6.64 -40.46 2.84
C LYS A 50 5.87 -41.75 3.14
N THR A 51 5.11 -41.79 4.24
CA THR A 51 4.40 -43.02 4.64
C THR A 51 2.90 -42.82 4.94
N GLN A 52 2.32 -41.67 4.61
CA GLN A 52 0.89 -41.39 4.88
C GLN A 52 0.03 -41.11 3.65
N GLN A 53 0.61 -40.99 2.44
CA GLN A 53 -0.17 -40.83 1.20
C GLN A 53 -0.47 -42.15 0.47
N ARG A 54 0.05 -43.29 0.95
CA ARG A 54 -0.15 -44.61 0.32
C ARG A 54 -1.34 -45.42 0.85
N LYS A 55 -2.28 -44.78 1.56
CA LYS A 55 -3.47 -45.44 2.14
C LYS A 55 -4.81 -44.80 1.76
N GLN A 56 -4.83 -43.88 0.79
CA GLN A 56 -6.07 -43.22 0.32
C GLN A 56 -6.35 -43.38 -1.18
N GLU A 57 -5.46 -44.02 -1.96
CA GLU A 57 -5.68 -44.25 -3.40
C GLU A 57 -6.40 -45.57 -3.74
N ASP A 58 -6.52 -46.52 -2.80
CA ASP A 58 -7.11 -47.85 -3.09
C ASP A 58 -8.64 -47.94 -2.84
N GLN A 59 -9.39 -46.83 -2.85
CA GLN A 59 -10.85 -46.88 -2.59
C GLN A 59 -11.77 -46.17 -3.59
N ASN A 60 -11.27 -45.59 -4.69
CA ASN A 60 -12.13 -44.86 -5.65
C ASN A 60 -12.19 -45.45 -7.07
N GLU A 61 -11.59 -46.61 -7.33
CA GLU A 61 -11.82 -47.36 -8.58
C GLU A 61 -12.84 -48.47 -8.37
N GLU A 62 -14.12 -48.11 -8.21
CA GLU A 62 -15.26 -48.97 -8.55
C GLU A 62 -16.58 -48.21 -8.30
N ARG A 63 -17.10 -47.52 -9.32
CA ARG A 63 -18.54 -47.48 -9.69
C ARG A 63 -18.87 -46.44 -10.78
N ASN A 64 -19.44 -46.98 -11.87
CA ASN A 64 -20.49 -46.42 -12.75
C ASN A 64 -20.08 -45.21 -13.62
N VAL A 65 -19.97 -45.29 -14.95
CA VAL A 65 -20.89 -45.76 -16.02
C VAL A 65 -22.21 -44.99 -16.12
N ASP A 66 -22.30 -44.27 -17.24
CA ASP A 66 -23.43 -43.76 -18.05
C ASP A 66 -24.35 -42.60 -17.63
N VAL A 67 -24.26 -41.55 -18.47
CA VAL A 67 -25.33 -40.93 -19.29
C VAL A 67 -26.62 -40.51 -18.57
N THR A 68 -26.95 -39.22 -18.55
CA THR A 68 -27.87 -38.54 -19.50
C THR A 68 -27.99 -37.03 -19.19
N MET A 69 -28.28 -36.27 -20.24
CA MET A 69 -28.49 -34.82 -20.37
C MET A 69 -29.47 -34.17 -19.37
N THR A 70 -29.22 -32.90 -18.99
CA THR A 70 -29.98 -31.68 -19.37
C THR A 70 -29.92 -30.56 -18.30
N THR A 71 -30.14 -29.33 -18.80
CA THR A 71 -30.68 -28.12 -18.14
C THR A 71 -29.77 -27.25 -17.25
N SER A 72 -29.33 -26.14 -17.88
CA SER A 72 -29.52 -24.73 -17.47
C SER A 72 -29.24 -24.34 -16.02
N PHE A 73 -28.23 -23.47 -15.83
CA PHE A 73 -28.35 -22.31 -14.95
C PHE A 73 -27.59 -21.14 -15.58
N GLU A 74 -28.37 -20.15 -16.02
CA GLU A 74 -27.98 -18.76 -16.18
C GLU A 74 -27.57 -18.24 -14.80
N ASP A 75 -26.53 -17.40 -14.73
CA ASP A 75 -26.42 -16.40 -13.67
C ASP A 75 -25.82 -15.14 -14.31
N GLU A 76 -26.77 -14.27 -14.66
CA GLU A 76 -26.62 -12.85 -14.86
C GLU A 76 -25.94 -12.23 -13.63
N MET A 77 -24.96 -11.36 -13.85
CA MET A 77 -24.52 -10.42 -12.82
C MET A 77 -24.97 -9.04 -13.28
N GLU A 78 -26.23 -8.75 -12.97
CA GLU A 78 -26.84 -7.44 -13.16
C GLU A 78 -26.19 -6.39 -12.26
N GLU A 79 -26.13 -5.18 -12.81
CA GLU A 79 -25.97 -3.94 -12.07
C GLU A 79 -27.09 -3.78 -11.05
N GLU A 80 -26.75 -3.55 -9.79
CA GLU A 80 -27.65 -2.83 -8.89
C GLU A 80 -26.92 -1.63 -8.27
N THR A 81 -27.16 -0.49 -8.91
CA THR A 81 -27.42 0.75 -8.21
C THR A 81 -28.61 0.56 -7.27
N ASN A 82 -28.44 0.83 -5.97
CA ASN A 82 -29.56 1.27 -5.16
C ASN A 82 -29.15 2.30 -4.10
N THR A 83 -29.83 3.43 -4.24
CA THR A 83 -29.87 4.63 -3.43
C THR A 83 -30.89 4.45 -2.29
N ASN A 84 -30.88 5.39 -1.33
CA ASN A 84 -31.86 5.68 -0.26
C ASN A 84 -31.63 4.98 1.10
N ASN A 85 -31.78 5.64 2.25
CA ASN A 85 -32.01 7.05 2.59
C ASN A 85 -31.76 7.26 4.10
N ASN A 86 -31.56 8.53 4.47
CA ASN A 86 -31.81 9.14 5.78
C ASN A 86 -30.95 8.71 6.99
N ASN A 87 -30.05 9.61 7.39
CA ASN A 87 -30.40 10.46 8.53
C ASN A 87 -29.68 11.82 8.48
N ASN A 88 -30.52 12.84 8.64
CA ASN A 88 -30.25 14.26 8.81
C ASN A 88 -29.04 14.56 9.70
N ASN A 89 -28.20 15.50 9.23
CA ASN A 89 -27.98 16.75 9.95
C ASN A 89 -27.36 17.75 8.98
N ASP A 90 -28.22 18.59 8.42
CA ASP A 90 -27.88 19.94 7.99
C ASP A 90 -27.24 20.66 9.17
N ASP A 91 -25.95 20.99 9.08
CA ASP A 91 -25.39 22.12 9.83
C ASP A 91 -25.31 23.31 8.88
N VAL A 92 -26.50 23.78 8.51
CA VAL A 92 -26.71 25.13 8.00
C VAL A 92 -26.41 26.04 9.18
N VAL A 93 -25.23 26.68 9.16
CA VAL A 93 -24.93 27.81 10.04
C VAL A 93 -25.83 28.97 9.63
N THR A 94 -27.06 28.93 10.11
CA THR A 94 -27.98 30.05 10.14
C THR A 94 -27.31 31.18 10.91
N VAL A 95 -27.04 32.27 10.20
CA VAL A 95 -26.73 33.59 10.75
C VAL A 95 -27.91 34.02 11.62
N ALA A 96 -27.85 33.65 12.90
CA ALA A 96 -28.70 34.23 13.91
C ALA A 96 -28.04 35.52 14.37
N ALA A 97 -28.51 36.64 13.80
CA ALA A 97 -28.40 37.95 14.41
C ALA A 97 -29.17 37.94 15.74
N GLY A 98 -28.57 37.37 16.77
CA GLY A 98 -29.02 37.41 18.15
C GLY A 98 -28.49 38.68 18.79
N ALA A 99 -29.35 39.69 18.92
CA ALA A 99 -29.11 40.84 19.77
C ALA A 99 -28.84 40.36 21.20
N ILE A 100 -27.56 40.32 21.60
CA ILE A 100 -27.18 40.22 23.00
C ILE A 100 -27.03 41.64 23.52
N ALA A 101 -28.17 42.21 23.93
CA ALA A 101 -28.18 43.18 25.00
C ALA A 101 -27.76 42.43 26.29
N ALA A 102 -26.46 42.27 26.49
CA ALA A 102 -25.90 41.89 27.78
C ALA A 102 -25.58 43.15 28.57
N ASP A 103 -26.63 43.78 29.08
CA ASP A 103 -26.54 44.62 30.25
C ASP A 103 -26.50 43.70 31.48
N VAL A 104 -25.31 43.28 31.89
CA VAL A 104 -25.07 42.73 33.24
C VAL A 104 -23.66 43.11 33.68
N SER A 105 -23.55 44.25 34.37
CA SER A 105 -22.92 44.35 35.69
C SER A 105 -21.76 43.37 35.96
N GLY A 106 -20.67 43.47 35.19
CA GLY A 106 -19.39 42.91 35.61
C GLY A 106 -18.79 43.81 36.68
N GLU A 107 -18.49 43.27 37.86
CA GLU A 107 -17.55 43.90 38.78
C GLU A 107 -16.28 44.25 37.99
N TYR A 108 -16.10 45.54 37.70
CA TYR A 108 -14.93 46.06 37.02
C TYR A 108 -13.70 45.60 37.80
N THR A 109 -13.02 44.56 37.30
CA THR A 109 -11.72 44.08 37.78
C THR A 109 -10.59 44.61 36.88
N GLY A 110 -10.94 45.44 35.90
CA GLY A 110 -10.00 46.15 35.02
C GLY A 110 -9.49 47.46 35.62
N PRO A 111 -8.61 48.19 34.91
CA PRO A 111 -7.96 49.42 35.38
C PRO A 111 -8.95 50.52 35.82
N LEU A 112 -10.18 50.49 35.32
CA LEU A 112 -11.28 51.38 35.72
C LEU A 112 -11.71 51.23 37.19
N SER A 113 -11.44 50.07 37.79
CA SER A 113 -11.67 49.81 39.21
C SER A 113 -10.80 50.66 40.13
N LEU A 114 -9.65 51.11 39.61
CA LEU A 114 -8.70 51.99 40.28
C LEU A 114 -9.11 53.46 40.19
N LEU A 115 -10.13 53.81 39.38
CA LEU A 115 -10.62 55.18 39.31
C LEU A 115 -11.24 55.57 40.66
N ARG A 116 -10.73 56.67 41.24
CA ARG A 116 -11.16 57.20 42.54
C ARG A 116 -12.67 57.40 42.54
N LYS A 117 -13.38 56.86 43.53
CA LYS A 117 -14.84 57.03 43.67
C LYS A 117 -15.14 58.32 44.41
N PHE A 118 -16.00 59.17 43.84
CA PHE A 118 -16.57 60.28 44.58
C PHE A 118 -17.82 59.80 45.34
N PRO A 119 -18.00 60.16 46.62
CA PRO A 119 -19.24 59.87 47.32
C PRO A 119 -20.39 60.65 46.66
N ASN A 120 -21.45 59.94 46.28
CA ASN A 120 -22.69 60.59 45.82
C ASN A 120 -23.12 61.62 46.86
N ASN A 121 -23.28 62.88 46.41
CA ASN A 121 -23.57 64.06 47.22
C ASN A 121 -24.95 64.01 47.90
N SER A 122 -25.17 63.07 48.82
CA SER A 122 -26.36 63.05 49.68
C SER A 122 -26.05 62.97 51.18
N SER A 123 -24.80 62.71 51.60
CA SER A 123 -24.44 62.70 53.03
C SER A 123 -23.27 63.61 53.41
N ALA A 124 -22.60 64.27 52.46
CA ALA A 124 -21.41 65.10 52.71
C ALA A 124 -21.70 66.60 52.93
N ILE A 125 -22.97 66.99 53.10
CA ILE A 125 -23.35 68.38 53.46
C ILE A 125 -22.89 68.73 54.90
N ALA A 126 -22.41 67.76 55.68
CA ALA A 126 -22.03 67.99 57.07
C ALA A 126 -20.71 68.77 57.28
N ASN A 127 -19.85 68.97 56.25
CA ASN A 127 -18.53 69.62 56.42
C ASN A 127 -18.21 70.75 55.42
N SER A 128 -19.15 71.26 54.62
CA SER A 128 -18.90 72.26 53.57
C SER A 128 -18.91 73.74 54.04
N ASN A 129 -18.56 74.01 55.30
CA ASN A 129 -18.71 75.35 55.88
C ASN A 129 -17.49 76.28 55.75
N ASN A 130 -16.39 75.85 55.12
CA ASN A 130 -15.16 76.67 55.02
C ASN A 130 -15.04 77.49 53.72
N LEU A 131 -15.61 77.05 52.58
CA LEU A 131 -15.51 77.81 51.31
C LEU A 131 -16.38 79.08 51.28
N ASN A 132 -17.49 79.06 52.02
CA ASN A 132 -18.38 80.20 52.17
C ASN A 132 -17.79 81.32 53.03
N GLN A 133 -16.73 81.04 53.80
CA GLN A 133 -16.00 82.00 54.66
C GLN A 133 -14.79 82.64 53.96
N LEU A 134 -14.38 82.14 52.79
CA LEU A 134 -13.29 82.71 52.00
C LEU A 134 -13.70 84.00 51.29
N ALA A 135 -12.74 84.93 51.15
CA ALA A 135 -12.95 86.18 50.44
C ALA A 135 -13.38 85.92 48.97
N PRO A 136 -14.27 86.74 48.40
CA PRO A 136 -14.79 86.53 47.03
C PRO A 136 -13.69 86.35 45.97
N ALA A 137 -12.60 87.11 46.08
CA ALA A 137 -11.45 87.02 45.17
C ALA A 137 -10.74 85.65 45.24
N THR A 138 -10.67 85.04 46.42
CA THR A 138 -10.03 83.72 46.61
C THR A 138 -10.93 82.59 46.07
N ARG A 139 -12.25 82.73 46.20
CA ARG A 139 -13.22 81.78 45.63
C ARG A 139 -13.21 81.78 44.11
N GLU A 140 -13.12 82.96 43.49
CA GLU A 140 -12.99 83.08 42.03
C GLU A 140 -11.69 82.45 41.52
N LEU A 141 -10.60 82.61 42.27
CA LEU A 141 -9.29 82.04 41.94
C LEU A 141 -9.33 80.51 41.96
N TYR A 142 -9.92 79.90 42.99
CA TYR A 142 -10.11 78.44 43.05
C TYR A 142 -11.03 77.91 41.96
N ALA A 143 -12.11 78.62 41.62
CA ALA A 143 -12.99 78.23 40.51
C ALA A 143 -12.24 78.24 39.16
N LYS A 144 -11.45 79.29 38.88
CA LYS A 144 -10.60 79.38 37.68
C LYS A 144 -9.53 78.28 37.64
N THR A 145 -8.91 77.98 38.78
CA THR A 145 -7.93 76.89 38.87
C THR A 145 -8.59 75.54 38.59
N ALA A 146 -9.77 75.27 39.16
CA ALA A 146 -10.51 74.05 38.91
C ALA A 146 -10.92 73.89 37.45
N GLU A 147 -11.42 74.95 36.81
CA GLU A 147 -11.79 74.93 35.39
C GLU A 147 -10.56 74.73 34.49
N SER A 148 -9.42 75.33 34.83
CA SER A 148 -8.16 75.13 34.11
C SER A 148 -7.66 73.69 34.21
N LEU A 149 -7.81 73.07 35.38
CA LEU A 149 -7.42 71.68 35.62
C LEU A 149 -8.33 70.69 34.88
N LYS A 150 -9.65 70.97 34.81
CA LYS A 150 -10.60 70.21 33.97
C LYS A 150 -10.19 70.26 32.50
N LYS A 151 -9.87 71.45 31.97
CA LYS A 151 -9.39 71.61 30.57
C LYS A 151 -8.06 70.90 30.31
N LEU A 152 -7.14 70.96 31.27
CA LEU A 152 -5.85 70.27 31.19
C LEU A 152 -6.05 68.75 31.11
N LEU A 153 -6.86 68.19 32.02
CA LEU A 153 -7.15 66.76 32.03
C LEU A 153 -7.81 66.30 30.72
N VAL A 154 -8.79 67.05 30.21
CA VAL A 154 -9.41 66.74 28.91
C VAL A 154 -8.38 66.73 27.79
N SER A 155 -7.48 67.71 27.74
CA SER A 155 -6.44 67.79 26.72
C SER A 155 -5.46 66.61 26.81
N GLU A 156 -5.07 66.27 28.04
CA GLU A 156 -4.17 65.16 28.33
C GLU A 156 -4.80 63.82 27.92
N LEU A 157 -6.03 63.53 28.36
CA LEU A 157 -6.74 62.30 28.01
C LEU A 157 -7.12 62.21 26.52
N SER A 158 -7.36 63.35 25.85
CA SER A 158 -7.70 63.37 24.42
C SER A 158 -6.49 63.12 23.53
N SER A 159 -5.32 63.57 23.95
CA SER A 159 -4.05 63.40 23.22
C SER A 159 -3.31 62.11 23.59
N TRP A 160 -3.88 61.30 24.50
CA TRP A 160 -3.21 60.14 25.07
C TRP A 160 -3.03 59.00 24.07
N SER A 161 -1.80 58.50 23.96
CA SER A 161 -1.42 57.34 23.15
C SER A 161 -0.96 56.13 23.96
N GLY A 162 -0.98 56.25 25.30
CA GLY A 162 -0.61 55.17 26.23
C GLY A 162 -1.78 54.26 26.60
N ASP A 163 -1.52 53.37 27.56
CA ASP A 163 -2.50 52.41 28.08
C ASP A 163 -3.58 53.09 28.96
N VAL A 164 -4.69 52.36 29.18
CA VAL A 164 -5.81 52.86 29.99
C VAL A 164 -5.42 52.99 31.47
N GLU A 165 -4.47 52.17 31.93
CA GLU A 165 -3.92 52.19 33.29
C GLU A 165 -3.28 53.53 33.62
N THR A 166 -2.45 54.06 32.71
CA THR A 166 -1.83 55.38 32.89
C THR A 166 -2.81 56.53 32.71
N MET A 167 -3.83 56.38 31.85
CA MET A 167 -4.93 57.36 31.76
C MET A 167 -5.72 57.46 33.07
N VAL A 168 -6.03 56.31 33.70
CA VAL A 168 -6.70 56.27 35.01
C VAL A 168 -5.84 56.92 36.09
N ALA A 169 -4.52 56.68 36.09
CA ALA A 169 -3.60 57.30 37.03
C ALA A 169 -3.56 58.84 36.87
N SER A 170 -3.54 59.36 35.64
CA SER A 170 -3.60 60.81 35.38
C SER A 170 -4.94 61.42 35.83
N ALA A 171 -6.06 60.75 35.50
CA ALA A 171 -7.38 61.16 35.97
C ALA A 171 -7.47 61.21 37.49
N ASN A 172 -6.95 60.20 38.20
CA ASN A 172 -6.92 60.16 39.65
C ASN A 172 -6.15 61.34 40.27
N ARG A 173 -4.98 61.68 39.72
CA ARG A 173 -4.18 62.83 40.18
C ARG A 173 -4.94 64.15 40.00
N ALA A 174 -5.63 64.31 38.88
CA ALA A 174 -6.45 65.49 38.64
C ALA A 174 -7.65 65.55 39.60
N PHE A 175 -8.33 64.44 39.84
CA PHE A 175 -9.45 64.35 40.78
C PHE A 175 -9.04 64.55 42.24
N GLU A 176 -7.84 64.15 42.64
CA GLU A 176 -7.27 64.46 43.96
C GLU A 176 -7.12 65.98 44.17
N THR A 177 -6.63 66.67 43.14
CA THR A 177 -6.47 68.13 43.17
C THR A 177 -7.82 68.86 43.14
N LEU A 178 -8.79 68.36 42.37
CA LEU A 178 -10.15 68.92 42.33
C LEU A 178 -10.90 68.74 43.65
N ASP A 179 -10.74 67.61 44.33
CA ASP A 179 -11.40 67.36 45.62
C ASP A 179 -10.96 68.36 46.70
N TRP A 180 -9.68 68.76 46.68
CA TRP A 180 -9.16 69.82 47.56
C TRP A 180 -9.78 71.20 47.27
N LEU A 181 -10.08 71.49 46.00
CA LEU A 181 -10.69 72.76 45.56
C LEU A 181 -12.22 72.82 45.78
N GLN A 182 -12.85 71.70 46.13
CA GLN A 182 -14.31 71.52 46.30
C GLN A 182 -15.23 72.10 45.19
N PRO A 183 -14.94 71.97 43.87
CA PRO A 183 -15.91 72.29 42.83
C PRO A 183 -16.92 71.15 42.67
N ASP A 184 -18.13 71.47 42.18
CA ASP A 184 -19.01 70.42 41.66
C ASP A 184 -18.36 69.79 40.41
N CYS A 185 -18.03 68.51 40.53
CA CYS A 185 -17.30 67.75 39.52
C CYS A 185 -18.08 66.50 39.09
N THR A 186 -19.34 66.34 39.49
CA THR A 186 -20.10 65.10 39.30
C THR A 186 -20.22 64.75 37.80
N GLU A 187 -20.74 65.68 36.99
CA GLU A 187 -20.87 65.49 35.54
C GLU A 187 -19.52 65.30 34.84
N PHE A 188 -18.49 66.02 35.30
CA PHE A 188 -17.15 65.92 34.73
C PHE A 188 -16.51 64.57 35.04
N TYR A 189 -16.72 64.05 36.26
CA TYR A 189 -16.25 62.75 36.67
C TYR A 189 -16.91 61.63 35.86
N ASP A 190 -18.24 61.68 35.70
CA ASP A 190 -18.96 60.71 34.88
C ASP A 190 -18.48 60.73 33.43
N ALA A 191 -18.24 61.91 32.85
CA ALA A 191 -17.70 62.03 31.50
C ALA A 191 -16.28 61.42 31.36
N VAL A 192 -15.39 61.63 32.33
CA VAL A 192 -14.05 61.03 32.33
C VAL A 192 -14.13 59.52 32.53
N ARG A 193 -15.00 59.04 33.43
CA ARG A 193 -15.23 57.60 33.63
C ARG A 193 -15.72 56.93 32.35
N ASP A 194 -16.65 57.56 31.65
CA ASP A 194 -17.19 57.06 30.39
C ASP A 194 -16.12 57.05 29.28
N LEU A 195 -15.29 58.09 29.20
CA LEU A 195 -14.16 58.14 28.27
C LEU A 195 -13.17 57.00 28.51
N LEU A 196 -12.75 56.80 29.77
CA LEU A 196 -11.83 55.74 30.15
C LEU A 196 -12.45 54.36 29.88
N SER A 197 -13.76 54.20 30.12
CA SER A 197 -14.48 52.96 29.86
C SER A 197 -14.49 52.61 28.38
N ARG A 198 -14.79 53.59 27.51
CA ARG A 198 -14.75 53.42 26.05
C ARG A 198 -13.33 53.13 25.56
N ARG A 199 -12.30 53.74 26.17
CA ARG A 199 -10.90 53.44 25.83
C ARG A 199 -10.48 52.02 26.22
N ALA A 200 -10.93 51.51 27.36
CA ALA A 200 -10.70 50.12 27.76
C ALA A 200 -11.33 49.13 26.77
N GLN A 201 -12.58 49.39 26.37
CA GLN A 201 -13.28 48.57 25.37
C GLN A 201 -12.55 48.58 24.03
N LEU A 202 -12.14 49.76 23.55
CA LEU A 202 -11.40 49.90 22.30
C LEU A 202 -10.08 49.12 22.33
N SER A 203 -9.31 49.23 23.42
CA SER A 203 -8.07 48.48 23.57
C SER A 203 -8.29 46.97 23.56
N SER A 204 -9.34 46.47 24.24
CA SER A 204 -9.71 45.06 24.22
C SER A 204 -10.03 44.57 22.80
N LEU A 205 -10.88 45.32 22.08
CA LEU A 205 -11.27 44.98 20.71
C LEU A 205 -10.08 45.00 19.75
N GLU A 206 -9.14 45.93 19.90
CA GLU A 206 -7.92 45.97 19.10
C GLU A 206 -7.02 44.75 19.33
N THR A 207 -6.92 44.28 20.59
CA THR A 207 -6.15 43.06 20.90
C THR A 207 -6.81 41.80 20.34
N GLU A 208 -8.13 41.69 20.45
CA GLU A 208 -8.91 40.59 19.89
C GLU A 208 -8.81 40.56 18.37
N LEU A 209 -8.97 41.71 17.70
CA LEU A 209 -8.80 41.86 16.25
C LEU A 209 -7.41 41.38 15.80
N ARG A 210 -6.35 41.84 16.47
CA ARG A 210 -4.98 41.44 16.13
C ARG A 210 -4.77 39.94 16.34
N THR A 211 -5.40 39.35 17.35
CA THR A 211 -5.30 37.92 17.63
C THR A 211 -5.95 37.11 16.51
N HIS A 212 -7.18 37.45 16.13
CA HIS A 212 -7.88 36.81 15.03
C HIS A 212 -7.18 36.97 13.67
N GLN A 213 -6.60 38.14 13.40
CA GLN A 213 -5.81 38.34 12.17
C GLN A 213 -4.59 37.42 12.09
N ASN A 214 -3.88 37.24 13.20
CA ASN A 214 -2.72 36.35 13.26
C ASN A 214 -3.13 34.87 13.13
N GLU A 215 -4.25 34.48 13.73
CA GLU A 215 -4.81 33.12 13.61
C GLU A 215 -5.25 32.84 12.17
N GLU A 216 -5.97 33.76 11.53
CA GLU A 216 -6.42 33.65 10.15
C GLU A 216 -5.23 33.49 9.19
N GLU A 217 -4.18 34.29 9.34
CA GLU A 217 -2.97 34.18 8.51
C GLU A 217 -2.26 32.84 8.72
N SER A 218 -2.20 32.34 9.95
CA SER A 218 -1.63 31.02 10.26
C SER A 218 -2.45 29.88 9.67
N ASP A 219 -3.77 29.92 9.82
CA ASP A 219 -4.68 28.89 9.33
C ASP A 219 -4.75 28.87 7.80
N ALA A 220 -4.76 30.03 7.15
CA ALA A 220 -4.67 30.13 5.70
C ALA A 220 -3.37 29.52 5.17
N GLY A 221 -2.24 29.82 5.80
CA GLY A 221 -0.94 29.24 5.45
C GLY A 221 -0.91 27.72 5.63
N ASN A 222 -1.44 27.21 6.74
CA ASN A 222 -1.54 25.78 7.03
C ASN A 222 -2.45 25.05 6.03
N PHE A 223 -3.60 25.63 5.71
CA PHE A 223 -4.54 25.08 4.72
C PHE A 223 -3.89 25.03 3.33
N GLN A 224 -3.20 26.10 2.91
CA GLN A 224 -2.51 26.15 1.63
C GLN A 224 -1.42 25.07 1.53
N ALA A 225 -0.64 24.87 2.60
CA ALA A 225 0.39 23.84 2.65
C ALA A 225 -0.22 22.43 2.53
N ARG A 226 -1.28 22.13 3.30
CA ARG A 226 -1.99 20.85 3.23
C ARG A 226 -2.61 20.60 1.86
N SER A 227 -3.23 21.63 1.27
CA SER A 227 -3.82 21.57 -0.07
C SER A 227 -2.78 21.23 -1.13
N LYS A 228 -1.61 21.89 -1.08
CA LYS A 228 -0.49 21.60 -1.99
C LYS A 228 0.03 20.17 -1.82
N GLU A 229 0.24 19.72 -0.60
CA GLU A 229 0.70 18.36 -0.31
C GLU A 229 -0.30 17.30 -0.83
N ALA A 230 -1.61 17.55 -0.64
CA ALA A 230 -2.67 16.67 -1.13
C ALA A 230 -2.67 16.59 -2.67
N LEU A 231 -2.49 17.71 -3.37
CA LEU A 231 -2.39 17.73 -4.83
C LEU A 231 -1.16 16.97 -5.34
N GLU A 232 -0.01 17.13 -4.70
CA GLU A 232 1.21 16.38 -5.05
C GLU A 232 1.05 14.88 -4.78
N ALA A 233 0.37 14.50 -3.69
CA ALA A 233 0.06 13.11 -3.39
C ALA A 233 -0.90 12.51 -4.42
N LEU A 234 -1.91 13.26 -4.84
CA LEU A 234 -2.83 12.86 -5.90
C LEU A 234 -2.09 12.62 -7.22
N ALA A 235 -1.26 13.56 -7.65
CA ALA A 235 -0.47 13.44 -8.88
C ALA A 235 0.47 12.21 -8.86
N ARG A 236 1.12 11.95 -7.71
CA ARG A 236 1.94 10.74 -7.52
C ARG A 236 1.12 9.47 -7.64
N SER A 237 -0.03 9.42 -6.97
CA SER A 237 -0.92 8.25 -7.01
C SER A 237 -1.47 7.97 -8.41
N GLU A 238 -1.81 9.01 -9.17
CA GLU A 238 -2.30 8.87 -10.55
C GLU A 238 -1.22 8.31 -11.49
N ALA A 239 0.02 8.78 -11.34
CA ALA A 239 1.16 8.27 -12.09
C ALA A 239 1.45 6.79 -11.77
N GLU A 240 1.40 6.41 -10.49
CA GLU A 240 1.56 5.02 -10.07
C GLU A 240 0.43 4.12 -10.59
N TYR A 241 -0.81 4.61 -10.58
CA TYR A 241 -1.97 3.91 -11.14
C TYR A 241 -1.80 3.64 -12.65
N LYS A 242 -1.39 4.65 -13.44
CA LYS A 242 -1.11 4.48 -14.87
C LYS A 242 -0.03 3.43 -15.12
N LYS A 243 1.07 3.48 -14.36
CA LYS A 243 2.16 2.49 -14.43
C LYS A 243 1.71 1.08 -14.01
N ALA A 244 0.80 0.97 -13.05
CA ALA A 244 0.18 -0.31 -12.70
C ALA A 244 -0.68 -0.84 -13.86
N GLY A 245 -1.47 0.01 -14.51
CA GLY A 245 -2.26 -0.33 -15.69
C GLY A 245 -1.41 -0.88 -16.84
N GLU A 246 -0.29 -0.24 -17.16
CA GLU A 246 0.66 -0.70 -18.18
C GLU A 246 1.22 -2.11 -17.86
N ARG A 247 1.60 -2.35 -16.59
CA ARG A 247 2.08 -3.66 -16.14
C ARG A 247 1.01 -4.74 -16.29
N VAL A 248 -0.23 -4.44 -15.93
CA VAL A 248 -1.36 -5.37 -16.12
C VAL A 248 -1.58 -5.68 -17.59
N SER A 249 -1.52 -4.67 -18.47
CA SER A 249 -1.66 -4.87 -19.92
C SER A 249 -0.55 -5.78 -20.48
N CYS A 250 0.71 -5.54 -20.09
CA CYS A 250 1.84 -6.39 -20.48
C CYS A 250 1.66 -7.84 -20.02
N LEU A 251 1.22 -8.05 -18.78
CA LEU A 251 0.94 -9.39 -18.25
C LEU A 251 -0.20 -10.08 -19.02
N LYS A 252 -1.27 -9.35 -19.38
CA LYS A 252 -2.35 -9.90 -20.21
C LYS A 252 -1.82 -10.38 -21.57
N SER A 253 -0.96 -9.60 -22.24
CA SER A 253 -0.32 -10.02 -23.50
C SER A 253 0.48 -11.32 -23.31
N ARG A 254 1.33 -11.36 -22.28
CA ARG A 254 2.17 -12.53 -22.00
C ARG A 254 1.36 -13.78 -21.65
N VAL A 255 0.26 -13.64 -20.93
CA VAL A 255 -0.67 -14.75 -20.66
C VAL A 255 -1.26 -15.27 -21.98
N SER A 256 -1.67 -14.39 -22.89
CA SER A 256 -2.18 -14.79 -24.20
C SER A 256 -1.12 -15.53 -25.03
N GLU A 257 0.13 -15.06 -25.05
CA GLU A 257 1.24 -15.74 -25.73
C GLU A 257 1.48 -17.14 -25.14
N ILE A 258 1.50 -17.27 -23.82
CA ILE A 258 1.67 -18.57 -23.14
C ILE A 258 0.54 -19.52 -23.48
N ARG A 259 -0.71 -19.05 -23.54
CA ARG A 259 -1.86 -19.89 -23.94
C ARG A 259 -1.72 -20.43 -25.37
N VAL A 260 -1.17 -19.65 -26.30
CA VAL A 260 -0.89 -20.12 -27.66
C VAL A 260 0.18 -21.22 -27.66
N VAL A 261 1.26 -21.05 -26.88
CA VAL A 261 2.31 -22.08 -26.75
C VAL A 261 1.75 -23.35 -26.12
N LEU A 262 0.94 -23.23 -25.07
CA LEU A 262 0.32 -24.36 -24.39
C LEU A 262 -0.53 -25.18 -25.36
N LYS A 263 -1.39 -24.52 -26.15
CA LYS A 263 -2.21 -25.19 -27.17
C LYS A 263 -1.35 -25.95 -28.19
N LYS A 264 -0.23 -25.36 -28.65
CA LYS A 264 0.68 -26.05 -29.58
C LYS A 264 1.28 -27.31 -28.97
N LEU A 265 1.69 -27.25 -27.70
CA LEU A 265 2.25 -28.41 -26.99
C LEU A 265 1.20 -29.49 -26.76
N GLU A 266 -0.05 -29.12 -26.47
CA GLU A 266 -1.16 -30.08 -26.36
C GLU A 266 -1.40 -30.79 -27.70
N ASP A 267 -1.38 -30.07 -28.82
CA ASP A 267 -1.55 -30.64 -30.16
C ASP A 267 -0.34 -31.50 -30.58
N GLU A 268 0.87 -31.17 -30.15
CA GLU A 268 2.06 -32.00 -30.33
C GLU A 268 1.99 -33.29 -29.49
N SER A 269 1.59 -33.19 -28.22
CA SER A 269 1.40 -34.34 -27.35
C SER A 269 0.40 -35.34 -27.93
N LYS A 270 -0.73 -34.87 -28.46
CA LYS A 270 -1.73 -35.74 -29.10
C LYS A 270 -1.18 -36.45 -30.33
N ARG A 271 -0.35 -35.77 -31.13
CA ARG A 271 0.29 -36.38 -32.31
C ARG A 271 1.30 -37.45 -31.93
N GLU A 272 2.12 -37.19 -30.91
CA GLU A 272 3.09 -38.15 -30.39
C GLU A 272 2.40 -39.38 -29.77
N GLU A 273 1.27 -39.19 -29.08
CA GLU A 273 0.48 -40.30 -28.53
C GLU A 273 -0.04 -41.24 -29.63
N VAL A 274 -0.54 -40.68 -30.74
CA VAL A 274 -0.96 -41.48 -31.92
C VAL A 274 0.23 -42.24 -32.50
N MET A 275 1.38 -41.58 -32.70
CA MET A 275 2.58 -42.23 -33.23
C MET A 275 3.10 -43.35 -32.31
N LEU A 276 3.00 -43.18 -30.99
CA LEU A 276 3.37 -44.21 -30.02
C LEU A 276 2.50 -45.46 -30.14
N VAL A 277 1.19 -45.29 -30.35
CA VAL A 277 0.26 -46.42 -30.58
C VAL A 277 0.64 -47.19 -31.84
N ASP A 278 0.90 -46.50 -32.95
CA ASP A 278 1.31 -47.15 -34.20
C ASP A 278 2.67 -47.85 -34.04
N ARG A 279 3.63 -47.22 -33.37
CA ARG A 279 4.94 -47.82 -33.12
C ARG A 279 4.86 -49.07 -32.25
N LYS A 280 3.95 -49.07 -31.26
CA LYS A 280 3.68 -50.25 -30.44
C LYS A 280 3.12 -51.40 -31.29
N ARG A 281 2.20 -51.11 -32.21
CA ARG A 281 1.65 -52.11 -33.15
C ARG A 281 2.73 -52.72 -34.04
N GLU A 282 3.62 -51.90 -34.61
CA GLU A 282 4.75 -52.37 -35.42
C GLU A 282 5.69 -53.27 -34.61
N TRP A 283 5.94 -52.90 -33.36
CA TRP A 283 6.75 -53.72 -32.45
C TRP A 283 6.04 -55.06 -32.20
N ASP A 284 4.78 -55.07 -31.78
CA ASP A 284 4.05 -56.32 -31.52
C ASP A 284 4.05 -57.26 -32.76
N GLN A 285 3.86 -56.72 -33.96
CA GLN A 285 3.96 -57.49 -35.21
C GLN A 285 5.37 -58.10 -35.43
N CYS A 286 6.42 -57.37 -35.09
CA CYS A 286 7.79 -57.86 -35.16
C CYS A 286 8.05 -58.98 -34.13
N ILE A 287 7.47 -58.90 -32.92
CA ILE A 287 7.50 -60.00 -31.93
C ILE A 287 6.92 -61.26 -32.55
N GLU A 288 5.70 -61.15 -33.07
CA GLU A 288 4.95 -62.28 -33.62
C GLU A 288 5.72 -62.94 -34.78
N SER A 289 6.24 -62.14 -35.70
CA SER A 289 7.06 -62.62 -36.82
C SER A 289 8.33 -63.34 -36.34
N HIS A 290 9.06 -62.77 -35.38
CA HIS A 290 10.25 -63.40 -34.82
C HIS A 290 9.93 -64.73 -34.13
N LEU A 291 8.80 -64.82 -33.40
CA LEU A 291 8.37 -66.07 -32.77
C LEU A 291 7.98 -67.14 -33.80
N ALA A 292 7.33 -66.75 -34.89
CA ALA A 292 7.00 -67.65 -35.99
C ALA A 292 8.26 -68.21 -36.66
N LEU A 293 9.22 -67.34 -37.02
CA LEU A 293 10.51 -67.75 -37.60
C LEU A 293 11.29 -68.69 -36.67
N LYS A 294 11.30 -68.41 -35.37
CA LYS A 294 11.97 -69.28 -34.39
C LYS A 294 11.31 -70.67 -34.29
N LYS A 295 10.01 -70.77 -34.55
CA LYS A 295 9.31 -72.06 -34.62
C LYS A 295 9.71 -72.81 -35.89
N GLU A 296 9.71 -72.14 -37.04
CA GLU A 296 10.14 -72.71 -38.32
C GLU A 296 11.61 -73.18 -38.27
N GLU A 297 12.50 -72.41 -37.63
CA GLU A 297 13.91 -72.77 -37.44
C GLU A 297 14.04 -74.10 -36.67
N LYS A 298 13.27 -74.29 -35.60
CA LYS A 298 13.27 -75.54 -34.83
C LYS A 298 12.78 -76.72 -35.65
N GLU A 299 11.65 -76.55 -36.35
CA GLU A 299 11.09 -77.60 -37.20
C GLU A 299 12.09 -78.00 -38.31
N LEU A 300 12.73 -77.02 -38.94
CA LEU A 300 13.73 -77.27 -39.97
C LEU A 300 14.99 -77.96 -39.40
N ALA A 301 15.41 -77.60 -38.18
CA ALA A 301 16.51 -78.28 -37.49
C ALA A 301 16.19 -79.76 -37.21
N GLU A 302 14.97 -80.06 -36.75
CA GLU A 302 14.49 -81.43 -36.53
C GLU A 302 14.48 -82.24 -37.84
N GLN A 303 13.92 -81.67 -38.92
CA GLN A 303 13.92 -82.30 -40.24
C GLN A 303 15.34 -82.55 -40.78
N MET A 304 16.26 -81.62 -40.55
CA MET A 304 17.67 -81.75 -40.95
C MET A 304 18.37 -82.86 -40.18
N GLU A 305 18.12 -82.99 -38.87
CA GLU A 305 18.66 -84.07 -38.05
C GLU A 305 18.16 -85.45 -38.53
N GLU A 306 16.87 -85.56 -38.83
CA GLU A 306 16.27 -86.79 -39.36
C GLU A 306 16.86 -87.17 -40.73
N LYS A 307 16.94 -86.21 -41.67
CA LYS A 307 17.59 -86.44 -42.98
C LYS A 307 19.05 -86.87 -42.81
N GLN A 308 19.77 -86.28 -41.87
CA GLN A 308 21.16 -86.65 -41.60
C GLN A 308 21.26 -88.09 -41.04
N LYS A 309 20.34 -88.53 -40.19
CA LYS A 309 20.25 -89.92 -39.71
C LYS A 309 20.01 -90.88 -40.89
N ILE A 310 19.10 -90.55 -41.81
CA ILE A 310 18.82 -91.35 -43.01
C ILE A 310 20.07 -91.45 -43.90
N ILE A 311 20.74 -90.33 -44.18
CA ILE A 311 21.98 -90.30 -44.98
C ILE A 311 23.06 -91.19 -44.35
N LYS A 312 23.26 -91.12 -43.01
CA LYS A 312 24.21 -91.98 -42.30
C LYS A 312 23.86 -93.46 -42.46
N LYS A 313 22.57 -93.83 -42.40
CA LYS A 313 22.10 -95.21 -42.63
C LYS A 313 22.36 -95.69 -44.05
N ILE A 314 22.02 -94.86 -45.06
CA ILE A 314 22.26 -95.19 -46.48
C ILE A 314 23.75 -95.38 -46.75
N LYS A 315 24.61 -94.50 -46.23
CA LYS A 315 26.08 -94.63 -46.36
C LYS A 315 26.57 -95.97 -45.81
N ARG A 316 26.13 -96.34 -44.59
CA ARG A 316 26.47 -97.64 -44.00
C ARG A 316 26.05 -98.82 -44.87
N LEU A 317 24.80 -98.82 -45.36
CA LEU A 317 24.29 -99.88 -46.23
C LEU A 317 25.03 -99.95 -47.57
N ARG A 318 25.39 -98.79 -48.15
CA ARG A 318 26.21 -98.72 -49.37
C ARG A 318 27.57 -99.36 -49.13
N ASP A 319 28.25 -99.00 -48.03
CA ASP A 319 29.58 -99.50 -47.72
C ASP A 319 29.55 -101.03 -47.44
N GLU A 320 28.52 -101.52 -46.77
CA GLU A 320 28.28 -102.96 -46.56
C GLU A 320 28.03 -103.71 -47.87
N ALA A 321 27.18 -103.17 -48.76
CA ALA A 321 26.93 -103.75 -50.07
C ALA A 321 28.19 -103.74 -50.96
N GLU A 322 28.96 -102.64 -50.95
CA GLU A 322 30.23 -102.52 -51.66
C GLU A 322 31.25 -103.55 -51.18
N ALA A 323 31.37 -103.74 -49.86
CA ALA A 323 32.22 -104.79 -49.28
C ALA A 323 31.75 -106.20 -49.68
N GLY A 324 30.44 -106.46 -49.69
CA GLY A 324 29.85 -107.73 -50.14
C GLY A 324 30.13 -108.04 -51.61
N VAL A 325 30.03 -107.03 -52.48
CA VAL A 325 30.40 -107.14 -53.91
C VAL A 325 31.88 -107.43 -54.06
N GLN A 326 32.76 -106.68 -53.38
CA GLN A 326 34.21 -106.92 -53.43
C GLN A 326 34.59 -108.31 -52.90
N GLY A 327 33.94 -108.78 -51.84
CA GLY A 327 34.11 -110.14 -51.31
C GLY A 327 33.70 -111.20 -52.33
N SER A 328 32.58 -111.00 -53.01
CA SER A 328 32.08 -111.90 -54.07
C SER A 328 33.02 -111.93 -55.27
N ILE A 329 33.53 -110.76 -55.70
CA ILE A 329 34.53 -110.67 -56.77
C ILE A 329 35.79 -111.46 -56.39
N LYS A 330 36.32 -111.29 -55.18
CA LYS A 330 37.50 -112.04 -54.71
C LYS A 330 37.26 -113.55 -54.69
N ALA A 331 36.09 -113.99 -54.23
CA ALA A 331 35.72 -115.41 -54.23
C ALA A 331 35.65 -115.98 -55.66
N LEU A 332 35.02 -115.26 -56.59
CA LEU A 332 34.99 -115.64 -58.01
C LEU A 332 36.39 -115.67 -58.63
N SER A 333 37.23 -114.68 -58.35
CA SER A 333 38.62 -114.65 -58.84
C SER A 333 39.49 -115.78 -58.28
N SER A 334 39.15 -116.37 -57.13
CA SER A 334 39.87 -117.53 -56.56
C SER A 334 39.47 -118.89 -57.14
N LEU A 335 38.38 -118.95 -57.92
CA LEU A 335 37.87 -120.15 -58.57
C LEU A 335 38.40 -120.34 -60.00
N CYS A 336 39.07 -119.34 -60.56
CA CYS A 336 39.73 -119.36 -61.87
C CYS A 336 41.23 -119.60 -61.71
#